data_AF-A0A542G5C9-F1
#
_entry.id   AF-A0A542G5C9-F1
#
_cell.length_a   1.000
_cell.length_b   1.000
_cell.length_c   1.000
_cell.angle_alpha   90.00
_cell.angle_beta   90.00
_cell.angle_gamma   90.00
#
_symmetry.space_group_name_H-M   'P 1'
#
loop_
_entity.id
_entity.type
_entity.pdbx_description
1 polymer ?
#
loop_
_entity_poly.entity_id
_entity_poly.type
_entity_poly.pdbx_seq_one_letter_code
_entity_poly.pdbx_strand_id
1 'polypeptide(L)'
;MPATHFEQFLAEAVVPDREPGLGLGRDELYGLYTSWCLLQKAELQQPAALWEAMQDAGINPDSNNLSMTGPAAADYIVASAPDLV
;
A
#
# COMPACT_ATOMS: atom_id res chain seq x y z
N MET A 1 -8.59 0.99 20.56
CA MET A 1 -8.84 -0.17 19.67
C MET A 1 -7.52 -0.53 19.03
N PRO A 2 -7.16 -1.81 18.88
CA PRO A 2 -5.95 -2.16 18.12
C PRO A 2 -6.14 -1.66 16.69
N ALA A 3 -5.15 -0.92 16.18
CA ALA A 3 -5.13 -0.53 14.77
C ALA A 3 -5.16 -1.80 13.92
N THR A 4 -6.08 -1.86 12.96
CA THR A 4 -6.13 -2.94 11.98
C THR A 4 -4.81 -2.99 11.20
N HIS A 5 -4.48 -4.14 10.61
CA HIS A 5 -3.28 -4.23 9.76
C HIS A 5 -3.37 -3.28 8.56
N PHE A 6 -4.58 -2.92 8.11
CA PHE A 6 -4.81 -1.90 7.09
C PHE A 6 -4.40 -0.51 7.57
N GLU A 7 -4.77 -0.12 8.79
CA GLU A 7 -4.34 1.16 9.36
C GLU A 7 -2.82 1.22 9.55
N GLN A 8 -2.19 0.12 9.96
CA GLN A 8 -0.74 0.05 10.08
C GLN A 8 -0.05 0.12 8.71
N PHE A 9 -0.56 -0.61 7.72
CA PHE A 9 -0.13 -0.49 6.33
C PHE A 9 -0.25 0.97 5.85
N LEU A 10 -1.39 1.61 6.10
CA LEU A 10 -1.62 3.00 5.68
C LEU A 10 -0.69 3.99 6.37
N ALA A 11 -0.27 3.71 7.60
CA ALA A 11 0.64 4.57 8.36
C ALA A 11 2.13 4.33 8.03
N GLU A 12 2.52 3.11 7.67
CA GLU A 12 3.92 2.73 7.46
C GLU A 12 4.35 2.70 5.99
N ALA A 13 3.45 2.29 5.09
CA ALA A 13 3.78 2.01 3.70
C ALA A 13 3.30 3.09 2.73
N VAL A 14 2.36 3.95 3.12
CA VAL A 14 1.90 5.06 2.27
C VAL A 14 1.97 6.38 3.01
N VAL A 15 2.13 7.46 2.25
CA VAL A 15 2.12 8.83 2.76
C VAL A 15 1.25 9.69 1.85
N PRO A 16 0.48 10.66 2.39
CA PRO A 16 -0.16 11.67 1.55
C PRO A 16 0.91 12.45 0.80
N ASP A 17 0.89 12.32 -0.53
CA ASP A 17 1.76 13.04 -1.42
C ASP A 17 1.18 14.43 -1.73
N ARG A 18 2.08 15.41 -1.88
CA ARG A 18 1.71 16.80 -2.09
C ARG A 18 1.59 17.16 -3.57
N GLU A 19 2.06 16.28 -4.47
CA GLU A 19 2.02 16.48 -5.91
C GLU A 19 0.69 15.97 -6.48
N PRO A 20 -0.18 16.85 -6.99
CA PRO A 20 -1.43 16.43 -7.59
C PRO A 20 -1.14 15.72 -8.93
N GLY A 21 -1.36 14.40 -8.98
CA GLY A 21 -1.39 13.65 -10.23
C GLY A 21 -0.68 12.29 -10.26
N LEU A 22 0.02 11.90 -9.20
CA LEU A 22 0.76 10.63 -9.10
C LEU A 22 0.26 9.81 -7.89
N GLY A 23 -1.04 9.56 -7.84
CA GLY A 23 -1.60 8.58 -6.92
C GLY A 23 -1.18 7.16 -7.27
N LEU A 24 -1.18 6.27 -6.27
CA LEU A 24 -0.97 4.85 -6.49
C LEU A 24 -2.21 4.21 -7.10
N GLY A 25 -2.03 3.43 -8.17
CA GLY A 25 -3.10 2.59 -8.71
C GLY A 25 -3.39 1.37 -7.82
N ARG A 26 -4.51 0.69 -8.07
CA ARG A 26 -4.90 -0.54 -7.34
C ARG A 26 -3.83 -1.64 -7.40
N ASP A 27 -3.14 -1.77 -8.52
CA ASP A 27 -2.09 -2.79 -8.69
C ASP A 27 -0.86 -2.47 -7.82
N GLU A 28 -0.41 -1.22 -7.85
CA GLU A 28 0.69 -0.72 -7.02
C GLU A 28 0.37 -0.79 -5.54
N LEU A 29 -0.85 -0.38 -5.14
CA LEU A 29 -1.32 -0.47 -3.75
C LEU A 29 -1.33 -1.92 -3.26
N TYR A 30 -1.82 -2.85 -4.08
CA TYR A 30 -1.90 -4.25 -3.67
C TYR A 30 -0.52 -4.92 -3.66
N GLY A 31 0.35 -4.57 -4.59
CA GLY A 31 1.74 -5.01 -4.59
C GLY A 31 2.50 -4.52 -3.36
N LEU A 32 2.37 -3.24 -3.03
CA LEU A 32 2.93 -2.64 -1.83
C LEU A 32 2.38 -3.29 -0.54
N TYR A 33 1.07 -3.53 -0.49
CA TYR A 33 0.42 -4.23 0.63
C TYR A 33 0.97 -5.66 0.80
N THR A 34 1.20 -6.36 -0.31
CA THR A 34 1.80 -7.70 -0.30
C THR A 34 3.20 -7.68 0.31
N SER A 35 4.05 -6.77 -0.15
CA SER A 35 5.39 -6.55 0.41
C SER A 35 5.34 -6.19 1.90
N TRP A 36 4.42 -5.31 2.30
CA TRP A 36 4.25 -4.95 3.71
C TRP A 36 3.80 -6.15 4.56
N CYS A 37 2.86 -6.96 4.08
CA CYS A 37 2.42 -8.19 4.77
C CYS A 37 3.58 -9.17 4.99
N LEU A 38 4.45 -9.35 3.99
CA LEU A 38 5.64 -10.21 4.11
C LEU A 38 6.61 -9.70 5.19
N LEU A 39 6.84 -8.39 5.25
CA LEU A 39 7.72 -7.77 6.24
C LEU A 39 7.16 -7.86 7.66
N GLN A 40 5.87 -7.57 7.83
CA GLN A 40 5.18 -7.58 9.13
C GLN A 40 4.71 -8.98 9.56
N LYS A 41 4.95 -10.00 8.72
CA LYS A 41 4.42 -11.37 8.89
C LYS A 41 2.90 -11.39 9.12
N ALA A 42 2.20 -10.47 8.46
CA ALA A 42 0.75 -10.37 8.49
C ALA A 42 0.13 -11.29 7.44
N GLU A 43 -1.10 -11.74 7.68
CA GLU A 43 -1.84 -12.56 6.72
C GLU A 43 -2.28 -11.69 5.53
N LEU A 44 -1.91 -12.12 4.32
CA LEU A 44 -2.33 -11.46 3.09
C LEU A 44 -3.84 -11.60 2.92
N GLN A 45 -4.54 -10.47 2.92
CA GLN A 45 -5.99 -10.40 2.73
C GLN A 45 -6.36 -10.16 1.26
N GLN A 46 -7.62 -10.43 0.92
CA GLN A 46 -8.14 -10.15 -0.41
C GLN A 46 -8.05 -8.65 -0.73
N PRO A 47 -7.78 -8.29 -2.00
CA PRO A 47 -7.71 -6.89 -2.42
C PRO A 47 -9.01 -6.14 -2.13
N ALA A 48 -10.17 -6.82 -2.24
CA ALA A 48 -11.47 -6.23 -1.92
C ALA A 48 -11.53 -5.69 -0.48
N ALA A 49 -11.03 -6.44 0.50
CA ALA A 49 -11.01 -6.01 1.90
C ALA A 49 -10.10 -4.79 2.12
N LEU A 50 -8.97 -4.72 1.41
CA LEU A 50 -8.09 -3.55 1.43
C LEU A 50 -8.82 -2.31 0.87
N TRP A 51 -9.53 -2.46 -0.25
CA TRP A 51 -10.30 -1.36 -0.83
C TRP A 51 -11.42 -0.88 0.07
N GLU A 52 -12.12 -1.79 0.74
CA GLU A 52 -13.16 -1.45 1.73
C GLU A 52 -12.55 -0.67 2.91
N ALA A 53 -11.43 -1.13 3.45
CA ALA A 53 -10.75 -0.44 4.55
C ALA A 53 -10.24 0.96 4.14
N MET A 54 -9.72 1.10 2.91
CA MET A 54 -9.32 2.41 2.38
C MET A 54 -10.51 3.34 2.21
N GLN A 55 -11.64 2.84 1.69
CA GLN A 55 -12.87 3.62 1.55
C GLN A 55 -13.45 4.04 2.90
N ASP A 56 -13.41 3.17 3.91
CA ASP A 56 -13.81 3.49 5.29
C ASP A 56 -12.94 4.59 5.90
N ALA A 57 -11.64 4.58 5.57
CA ALA A 57 -10.70 5.66 5.90
C ALA A 57 -10.86 6.92 5.04
N GLY A 58 -11.78 6.94 4.07
CA GLY A 58 -12.03 8.08 3.17
C GLY A 58 -11.05 8.21 2.00
N ILE A 59 -10.29 7.16 1.69
CA ILE A 59 -9.30 7.11 0.62
C ILE A 59 -9.88 6.35 -0.57
N ASN A 60 -9.85 6.96 -1.75
CA ASN A 60 -10.28 6.31 -2.98
C ASN A 60 -9.10 5.55 -3.65
N PRO A 61 -9.17 4.21 -3.78
CA PRO A 61 -8.08 3.42 -4.35
C PRO A 61 -7.84 3.69 -5.84
N ASP A 62 -8.79 4.28 -6.57
CA ASP A 62 -8.63 4.66 -7.99
C ASP A 62 -8.17 6.11 -8.17
N SER A 63 -8.35 6.94 -7.14
CA SER A 63 -8.03 8.36 -7.19
C SER A 63 -7.61 8.85 -5.81
N ASN A 64 -6.36 8.58 -5.48
CA ASN A 64 -5.71 9.05 -4.27
C ASN A 64 -4.52 9.95 -4.62
N ASN A 65 -4.03 10.70 -3.62
CA ASN A 65 -2.72 11.34 -3.69
C ASN A 65 -1.84 10.65 -2.66
N LEU A 66 -1.70 9.33 -2.77
CA LEU A 66 -0.78 8.57 -1.93
C LEU A 66 0.49 8.30 -2.72
N SER A 67 1.61 8.27 -2.01
CA SER A 67 2.88 7.75 -2.51
C SER A 67 3.35 6.60 -1.64
N MET A 68 4.03 5.64 -2.26
CA MET A 68 4.64 4.50 -1.56
C MET A 68 5.87 4.98 -0.78
N THR A 69 6.00 4.52 0.46
CA THR A 69 7.11 4.87 1.35
C THR A 69 7.50 3.69 2.24
N GLY A 70 8.62 3.85 2.94
CA GLY A 70 9.10 2.88 3.91
C GLY A 70 9.69 1.60 3.30
N PRO A 71 9.93 0.57 4.12
CA PRO A 71 10.62 -0.64 3.69
C PRO A 71 9.79 -1.50 2.72
N ALA A 72 8.46 -1.43 2.81
CA ALA A 72 7.57 -2.12 1.89
C ALA A 72 7.69 -1.58 0.46
N ALA A 73 7.88 -0.28 0.28
CA ALA A 73 8.08 0.32 -1.04
C ALA A 73 9.40 -0.14 -1.68
N ALA A 74 10.47 -0.21 -0.90
CA ALA A 74 11.75 -0.73 -1.38
C ALA A 74 11.62 -2.21 -1.79
N ASP A 75 10.97 -3.04 -0.97
CA ASP A 75 10.71 -4.45 -1.27
C ASP A 75 9.85 -4.61 -2.53
N TYR A 76 8.79 -3.81 -2.68
CA TYR A 76 7.93 -3.81 -3.86
C TYR A 76 8.70 -3.46 -5.14
N ILE A 77 9.58 -2.45 -5.11
CA ILE A 77 10.41 -2.08 -6.26
C ILE A 77 11.32 -3.24 -6.66
N VAL A 78 11.95 -3.92 -5.69
CA VAL A 78 12.80 -5.09 -5.92
C VAL A 78 12.00 -6.26 -6.49
N ALA A 79 10.80 -6.50 -5.96
CA ALA A 79 9.92 -7.58 -6.40
C ALA A 79 9.30 -7.33 -7.79
N SER A 80 8.99 -6.07 -8.11
CA SER A 80 8.35 -5.66 -9.36
C SER A 80 9.34 -5.48 -10.51
N ALA A 81 10.63 -5.22 -10.22
CA ALA A 81 11.69 -5.11 -11.22
C ALA A 81 12.78 -6.19 -11.08
N PRO A 82 12.47 -7.47 -11.39
CA PRO A 82 13.46 -8.54 -11.34
C PRO A 82 14.52 -8.49 -12.46
N ASP A 83 14.36 -7.61 -13.47
CA ASP A 83 15.18 -7.56 -14.70
C ASP A 83 16.23 -6.43 -14.72
N LEU A 84 16.77 -6.06 -13.55
CA LEU A 84 17.92 -5.17 -13.45
C LEU A 84 19.12 -5.95 -12.88
N VAL A 85 19.54 -7.00 -13.57
CA VAL A 85 20.81 -7.71 -13.32
C VAL A 85 21.48 -8.16 -14.62
#